data_AF-A0A7C6XTH7-F1
#
_entry.id   AF-A0A7C6XTH7-F1
#
_cell.length_a   1.000
_cell.length_b   1.000
_cell.length_c   1.000
_cell.angle_alpha   90.00
_cell.angle_beta   90.00
_cell.angle_gamma   90.00
#
_symmetry.space_group_name_H-M   'P 1'
#
loop_
_entity.id
_entity.type
_entity.pdbx_description
1 polymer ?
#
loop_
_entity_poly.entity_id
_entity_poly.type
_entity_poly.pdbx_seq_one_letter_code
_entity_poly.pdbx_strand_id
1 'polypeptide(L)'
;MTEIVHAVISYLILLAEASSALVVTVGVVRAAAQFVQSYFRRDPAEMGPVRLRLGQSLVMALEFQVGADIMRTALSFTWDDLLRLAALVVLRTVLSLALEHELRLIARRAEVR
;
A
#
# COMPACT_ATOMS: atom_id res chain seq x y z
N MET A 1 22.00 -26.63 -0.21
CA MET A 1 22.19 -25.26 -0.76
C MET A 1 20.84 -24.60 -1.05
N THR A 2 19.93 -25.26 -1.77
CA THR A 2 18.59 -24.74 -2.12
C THR A 2 17.68 -24.49 -0.92
N GLU A 3 17.67 -25.36 0.09
CA GLU A 3 16.83 -25.16 1.29
C GLU A 3 17.18 -23.90 2.09
N ILE A 4 18.47 -23.55 2.19
CA ILE A 4 18.91 -22.33 2.90
C ILE A 4 18.45 -21.09 2.14
N VAL A 5 18.57 -21.10 0.81
CA VAL A 5 18.12 -19.99 -0.05
C VAL A 5 16.60 -19.78 0.08
N HIS A 6 15.82 -20.88 0.06
CA HIS A 6 14.37 -20.80 0.23
C HIS A 6 14.01 -20.23 1.61
N ALA A 7 14.65 -20.70 2.68
CA ALA A 7 14.41 -20.19 4.03
C ALA A 7 14.72 -18.69 4.17
N VAL A 8 15.85 -18.23 3.61
CA VAL A 8 16.23 -16.82 3.64
C VAL A 8 15.21 -15.95 2.90
N ILE A 9 14.84 -16.34 1.68
CA ILE A 9 13.89 -15.56 0.87
C ILE A 9 12.51 -15.53 1.55
N SER A 10 12.04 -16.65 2.11
CA SER A 10 10.78 -16.67 2.88
C SER A 10 10.81 -15.70 4.06
N TYR A 11 11.94 -15.60 4.76
CA TYR A 11 12.10 -14.65 5.86
C TYR A 11 12.07 -13.19 5.38
N LEU A 12 12.68 -12.91 4.23
CA LEU A 12 12.68 -11.57 3.61
C LEU A 12 11.29 -11.17 3.12
N ILE A 13 10.54 -12.10 2.52
CA ILE A 13 9.13 -11.90 2.13
C ILE A 13 8.31 -11.50 3.36
N LEU A 14 8.43 -12.26 4.46
CA LEU A 14 7.70 -11.97 5.69
C LEU A 14 8.08 -10.60 6.27
N LEU A 15 9.35 -10.23 6.23
CA LEU A 15 9.84 -8.93 6.69
C LEU A 15 9.25 -7.78 5.86
N ALA A 16 9.21 -7.93 4.54
CA ALA A 16 8.64 -6.94 3.63
C ALA A 16 7.11 -6.83 3.78
N GLU A 17 6.41 -7.95 4.01
CA GLU A 17 4.99 -7.96 4.31
C GLU A 17 4.72 -7.25 5.64
N ALA A 18 5.49 -7.56 6.68
CA ALA A 18 5.37 -6.93 7.99
C ALA A 18 5.65 -5.42 7.93
N SER A 19 6.68 -4.99 7.20
CA SER A 19 6.98 -3.56 7.03
C SER A 19 5.86 -2.84 6.28
N SER A 20 5.32 -3.44 5.21
CA SER A 20 4.19 -2.86 4.48
C SER A 20 2.96 -2.71 5.37
N ALA A 21 2.60 -3.74 6.14
CA ALA A 21 1.47 -3.73 7.04
C ALA A 21 1.65 -2.63 8.10
N LEU A 22 2.84 -2.52 8.69
CA LEU A 22 3.16 -1.49 9.67
C LEU A 22 2.99 -0.07 9.10
N VAL A 23 3.52 0.18 7.90
CA VAL A 23 3.42 1.50 7.25
C VAL A 23 1.96 1.87 6.96
N VAL A 24 1.16 0.94 6.42
CA VAL A 24 -0.28 1.16 6.19
C VAL A 24 -0.99 1.45 7.50
N THR A 25 -0.79 0.62 8.53
CA THR A 25 -1.45 0.79 9.82
C THR A 25 -1.14 2.14 10.43
N VAL A 26 0.13 2.55 10.46
CA VAL A 26 0.53 3.86 11.01
C VAL A 26 -0.07 5.01 10.20
N GLY A 27 -0.07 4.92 8.86
CA GLY A 27 -0.66 5.91 7.98
C GLY A 27 -2.16 6.08 8.21
N VAL A 28 -2.89 4.96 8.27
CA VAL A 28 -4.35 4.93 8.52
C VAL A 28 -4.69 5.47 9.91
N VAL A 29 -3.98 5.04 10.96
CA VAL A 29 -4.23 5.51 12.33
C VAL A 29 -4.01 7.02 12.44
N ARG A 30 -2.93 7.54 11.85
CA ARG A 30 -2.67 8.99 11.81
C ARG A 30 -3.76 9.74 11.06
N ALA A 31 -4.14 9.26 9.88
CA ALA A 31 -5.18 9.90 9.08
C ALA A 31 -6.54 9.90 9.80
N ALA A 32 -6.90 8.80 10.45
CA ALA A 32 -8.13 8.68 11.24
C ALA A 32 -8.14 9.65 12.43
N ALA A 33 -7.04 9.73 13.19
CA ALA A 33 -6.92 10.66 14.31
C ALA A 33 -7.07 12.12 13.87
N GLN A 34 -6.41 12.51 12.77
CA GLN A 34 -6.51 13.86 12.21
C GLN A 34 -7.91 14.15 11.65
N PHE A 35 -8.54 13.17 11.01
CA PHE A 35 -9.92 13.29 10.53
C PHE A 35 -10.88 13.58 11.70
N VAL A 36 -10.79 12.81 12.79
CA VAL A 36 -11.62 13.02 13.98
C VAL A 36 -11.37 14.42 14.57
N GLN A 37 -10.12 14.85 14.71
CA GLN A 37 -9.80 16.19 15.22
C GLN A 37 -10.36 17.31 14.33
N SER A 38 -10.22 17.20 13.01
CA SER A 38 -10.74 18.18 12.05
C SER A 38 -12.27 18.27 12.05
N TYR A 39 -12.95 17.12 12.25
CA TYR A 39 -14.41 17.05 12.36
C TYR A 39 -14.93 17.82 13.57
N PHE A 40 -14.26 17.71 14.73
CA PHE A 40 -14.64 18.48 15.93
C PHE A 40 -14.30 19.97 15.81
N ARG A 41 -13.25 20.34 15.06
CA ARG A 41 -12.82 21.73 14.88
C ARG A 41 -13.58 22.49 13.79
N ARG A 42 -14.44 21.83 13.00
CA ARG A 42 -15.22 22.41 11.87
C ARG A 42 -14.35 23.17 10.86
N ASP A 43 -13.12 22.73 10.64
CA ASP A 43 -12.22 23.36 9.67
C ASP A 43 -11.92 22.40 8.49
N PRO A 44 -12.65 22.51 7.36
CA PRO A 44 -12.51 21.59 6.23
C PRO A 44 -11.20 21.76 5.45
N ALA A 45 -10.45 22.84 5.67
CA ALA A 45 -9.25 23.17 4.92
C ALA A 45 -8.07 22.21 5.20
N GLU A 46 -8.10 21.45 6.30
CA GLU A 46 -7.00 20.56 6.70
C GLU A 46 -7.04 19.16 6.07
N MET A 47 -8.08 18.81 5.30
CA MET A 47 -8.22 17.44 4.76
C MET A 47 -7.27 17.11 3.61
N GLY A 48 -6.83 18.11 2.83
CA GLY A 48 -5.91 17.91 1.70
C GLY A 48 -4.58 17.27 2.12
N PRO A 49 -3.84 17.88 3.07
CA PRO A 49 -2.58 17.33 3.58
C PRO A 49 -2.70 15.94 4.22
N VAL A 50 -3.82 15.64 4.89
CA VAL A 50 -4.07 14.32 5.51
C VAL A 50 -4.17 13.24 4.44
N ARG A 51 -4.94 13.48 3.38
CA ARG A 51 -5.11 12.54 2.27
C ARG A 51 -3.82 12.32 1.50
N LEU A 52 -3.03 13.38 1.31
CA LEU A 52 -1.71 13.27 0.66
C LEU A 52 -0.77 12.37 1.46
N ARG A 53 -0.67 12.57 2.78
CA ARG A 53 0.19 11.75 3.67
C ARG A 53 -0.28 10.30 3.73
N LEU A 54 -1.58 10.06 3.76
CA LEU A 54 -2.14 8.72 3.67
C LEU A 54 -1.76 8.07 2.33
N GLY A 55 -1.95 8.77 1.21
CA GLY A 55 -1.54 8.30 -0.11
C GLY A 55 -0.06 7.92 -0.18
N GLN A 56 0.83 8.74 0.37
CA GLN A 56 2.26 8.44 0.45
C GLN A 56 2.56 7.14 1.23
N SER A 57 1.90 6.94 2.38
CA SER A 57 2.07 5.71 3.17
C SER A 57 1.58 4.46 2.41
N LEU A 58 0.50 4.59 1.64
CA LEU A 58 -0.02 3.49 0.84
C LEU A 58 0.92 3.15 -0.32
N VAL A 59 1.46 4.15 -1.03
CA VAL A 59 2.46 3.94 -2.09
C VAL A 59 3.71 3.25 -1.54
N MET A 60 4.24 3.70 -0.42
CA MET A 60 5.41 3.08 0.22
C MET A 60 5.14 1.62 0.61
N ALA A 61 3.98 1.31 1.17
CA ALA A 61 3.61 -0.06 1.49
C ALA A 61 3.49 -0.95 0.25
N LEU A 62 2.99 -0.40 -0.87
CA LEU A 62 2.90 -1.11 -2.14
C LEU A 62 4.28 -1.46 -2.70
N GLU A 63 5.28 -0.59 -2.57
CA GLU A 63 6.65 -0.89 -3.01
C GLU A 63 7.25 -2.09 -2.25
N PHE A 64 7.06 -2.16 -0.93
CA PHE A 64 7.48 -3.31 -0.13
C PHE A 64 6.74 -4.60 -0.54
N GLN A 65 5.44 -4.50 -0.77
CA GLN A 65 4.61 -5.61 -1.22
C GLN A 65 5.01 -6.14 -2.60
N VAL A 66 5.34 -5.25 -3.54
CA VAL A 66 5.85 -5.65 -4.86
C VAL A 66 7.19 -6.39 -4.72
N GLY A 67 8.09 -5.92 -3.85
CA GLY A 67 9.33 -6.63 -3.56
C GLY A 67 9.10 -8.05 -3.01
N ALA A 68 8.14 -8.20 -2.09
CA ALA A 68 7.73 -9.49 -1.53
C ALA A 68 7.17 -10.44 -2.61
N ASP A 69 6.34 -9.93 -3.52
CA ASP A 69 5.77 -10.72 -4.62
C ASP A 69 6.85 -11.19 -5.60
N ILE A 70 7.78 -10.32 -5.98
CA ILE A 70 8.91 -10.67 -6.87
C ILE A 70 9.79 -11.77 -6.24
N MET A 71 10.06 -11.66 -4.94
CA MET A 71 10.80 -12.69 -4.22
C MET A 71 10.03 -14.03 -4.18
N ARG A 72 8.71 -13.97 -4.09
CA ARG A 72 7.84 -15.17 -4.08
C ARG A 72 7.82 -15.87 -5.43
N THR A 73 7.77 -15.14 -6.55
CA THR A 73 7.83 -15.74 -7.89
C THR A 73 9.18 -16.38 -8.21
N ALA A 74 10.25 -15.95 -7.54
CA ALA A 74 11.58 -16.54 -7.70
C ALA A 74 11.73 -17.92 -7.02
N LEU A 75 10.85 -18.28 -6.07
CA LEU A 75 10.97 -19.52 -5.28
C LEU A 75 10.19 -20.72 -5.85
N SER A 76 9.04 -20.50 -6.48
CA SER A 76 8.21 -21.60 -7.01
C SER A 76 7.47 -21.18 -8.27
N PHE A 77 7.93 -21.70 -9.42
CA PHE A 77 7.22 -21.58 -10.69
C PHE A 77 6.23 -22.75 -10.83
N THR A 78 5.09 -22.65 -10.14
CA THR A 78 3.96 -23.58 -10.27
C THR A 78 2.78 -22.84 -10.88
N TRP A 79 2.07 -23.44 -11.84
CA TRP A 79 0.99 -22.78 -12.57
C TRP A 79 -0.12 -22.22 -11.64
N ASP A 80 -0.45 -22.93 -10.57
CA ASP A 80 -1.42 -22.48 -9.58
C ASP A 80 -0.93 -21.29 -8.73
N ASP A 81 0.37 -21.27 -8.39
CA ASP A 81 0.97 -20.16 -7.65
C ASP A 81 1.08 -18.90 -8.52
N LEU A 82 1.39 -19.08 -9.81
CA LEU A 82 1.41 -18.01 -10.79
C LEU A 82 0.02 -17.37 -10.94
N LEU A 83 -1.05 -18.17 -10.98
CA LEU A 83 -2.43 -17.66 -11.07
C LEU A 83 -2.84 -16.87 -9.82
N ARG A 84 -2.51 -17.37 -8.62
CA ARG A 84 -2.80 -16.67 -7.35
C ARG A 84 -2.04 -15.33 -7.28
N LEU A 85 -0.78 -15.35 -7.68
CA LEU A 85 0.04 -14.14 -7.72
C LEU A 85 -0.45 -13.16 -8.78
N ALA A 86 -0.82 -13.63 -9.97
CA ALA A 86 -1.41 -12.78 -11.01
C ALA A 86 -2.72 -12.13 -10.55
N ALA A 87 -3.59 -12.88 -9.87
CA ALA A 87 -4.83 -12.35 -9.30
C ALA A 87 -4.56 -11.27 -8.24
N LEU A 88 -3.57 -11.50 -7.37
CA LEU A 88 -3.18 -10.55 -6.33
C LEU A 88 -2.54 -9.27 -6.92
N VAL A 89 -1.69 -9.40 -7.95
CA VAL A 89 -1.10 -8.26 -8.67
C VAL A 89 -2.19 -7.45 -9.39
N VAL A 90 -3.14 -8.11 -10.05
CA VAL A 90 -4.29 -7.43 -10.69
C VAL A 90 -5.13 -6.70 -9.66
N LEU A 91 -5.47 -7.34 -8.54
CA LEU A 91 -6.23 -6.72 -7.46
C LEU A 91 -5.50 -5.47 -6.93
N ARG A 92 -4.20 -5.58 -6.66
CA ARG A 92 -3.38 -4.44 -6.20
C ARG A 92 -3.35 -3.31 -7.22
N THR A 93 -3.21 -3.63 -8.49
CA THR A 93 -3.19 -2.63 -9.57
C THR A 93 -4.52 -1.89 -9.68
N VAL A 94 -5.64 -2.62 -9.65
CA VAL A 94 -6.98 -2.03 -9.70
C VAL A 94 -7.22 -1.10 -8.50
N LEU A 95 -6.92 -1.57 -7.28
CA LEU A 95 -7.11 -0.77 -6.07
C LEU A 95 -6.21 0.47 -6.05
N SER A 96 -4.94 0.32 -6.43
CA SER A 96 -3.98 1.42 -6.44
C SER A 96 -4.35 2.48 -7.49
N LEU A 97 -4.76 2.06 -8.70
CA LEU A 97 -5.23 2.98 -9.73
C LEU A 97 -6.51 3.70 -9.33
N ALA A 98 -7.46 3.00 -8.69
CA ALA A 98 -8.68 3.62 -8.19
C ALA A 98 -8.38 4.70 -7.13
N LEU A 99 -7.52 4.38 -6.16
CA LEU A 99 -7.11 5.32 -5.11
C LEU A 99 -6.39 6.54 -5.70
N GLU A 100 -5.44 6.32 -6.60
CA GLU A 100 -4.65 7.38 -7.21
C GLU A 100 -5.53 8.27 -8.12
N HIS A 101 -6.53 7.68 -8.79
CA HIS A 101 -7.53 8.41 -9.54
C HIS A 101 -8.39 9.31 -8.63
N GLU A 102 -8.87 8.79 -7.51
CA GLU A 102 -9.59 9.60 -6.52
C GLU A 102 -8.72 10.74 -5.98
N LEU A 103 -7.50 10.45 -5.55
CA LEU A 103 -6.55 11.46 -5.07
C LEU A 103 -6.33 12.58 -6.09
N ARG A 104 -6.14 12.25 -7.37
CA ARG A 104 -5.99 13.24 -8.45
C ARG A 104 -7.26 14.07 -8.68
N LEU A 105 -8.43 13.46 -8.60
CA LEU A 105 -9.71 14.18 -8.70
C LEU A 105 -9.89 15.20 -7.58
N ILE A 106 -9.51 14.82 -6.36
CA ILE A 106 -9.60 15.69 -5.19
C ILE A 106 -8.59 16.83 -5.27
N ALA A 107 -7.36 16.55 -5.73
CA ALA A 107 -6.35 17.59 -5.95
C ALA A 107 -6.80 18.64 -6.98
N ARG A 108 -7.33 18.20 -8.14
CA ARG A 108 -7.85 19.11 -9.18
C ARG A 108 -9.02 19.97 -8.71
N ARG A 109 -9.89 19.45 -7.84
CA ARG A 109 -11.00 20.23 -7.27
C ARG A 109 -10.55 21.32 -6.30
N ALA A 110 -9.37 21.19 -5.71
CA ALA A 110 -8.79 22.21 -4.83
C ALA A 110 -8.13 23.36 -5.61
N GLU A 111 -7.65 23.13 -6.85
CA GLU A 111 -7.04 24.18 -7.69
C GLU A 111 -8.07 25.11 -8.37
N VAL A 112 -9.33 24.70 -8.48
CA VAL A 112 -10.40 25.46 -9.16
C VAL A 112 -11.15 26.40 -8.19
N ARG A 113 -10.74 26.48 -6.92
CA ARG A 113 -11.38 27.28 -5.87
C ARG A 113 -10.42 28.28 -5.26
#